data_AF-A0A453BIP1-F1
#
_entry.id   AF-A0A453BIP1-F1
#
_cell.length_a   1.000
_cell.length_b   1.000
_cell.length_c   1.000
_cell.angle_alpha   90.00
_cell.angle_beta   90.00
_cell.angle_gamma   90.00
#
_symmetry.space_group_name_H-M   'P 1'
#
loop_
_entity.id
_entity.type
_entity.pdbx_description
1 polymer ?
#
loop_
_entity_poly.entity_id
_entity_poly.type
_entity_poly.pdbx_seq_one_letter_code
_entity_poly.pdbx_strand_id
1 'polypeptide(L)'
;PLALSSGWRRYCAAAATPTGDAVGEFRRRIRVAEVKGGEDQGAAWVGKELTVRGWVRTCRAQRTVTFVEVNDGSCLSNMQCVLTPETEGYGQIDSINTGASVLVEGVVASSQGVKQKVELKVSKIIVIGESDPTSFPIQKKRASREFLRTVAHLRPRTNTFGAVARVRNALAYATHKFFQDSGFIWVSSPIITASDCEGAGEQFYVTTLLSNSAEGGCLVNSIPSKDGRVDWSQRISSANQHF
;
A
#
# COMPACT_ATOMS: atom_id res chain seq x y z
N PRO A 1 31.75 -2.90 -41.24
CA PRO A 1 31.01 -1.62 -41.24
C PRO A 1 29.65 -1.78 -41.92
N LEU A 2 28.65 -2.23 -41.16
CA LEU A 2 27.26 -2.34 -41.61
C LEU A 2 26.48 -1.23 -40.91
N ALA A 3 26.07 -0.23 -41.69
CA ALA A 3 25.32 0.92 -41.24
C ALA A 3 23.90 0.47 -40.80
N LEU A 4 23.61 0.63 -39.51
CA LEU A 4 22.26 0.47 -38.97
C LEU A 4 21.41 1.65 -39.44
N SER A 5 20.51 1.41 -40.40
CA SER A 5 19.49 2.35 -40.83
C SER A 5 18.53 2.65 -39.66
N SER A 6 18.59 3.86 -39.14
CA SER A 6 17.75 4.42 -38.09
C SER A 6 16.32 4.66 -38.60
N GLY A 7 15.47 3.64 -38.58
CA GLY A 7 14.11 3.72 -39.15
C GLY A 7 12.94 3.52 -38.18
N TRP A 8 13.17 3.22 -36.89
CA TRP A 8 12.10 2.70 -36.00
C TRP A 8 11.92 3.48 -34.69
N ARG A 9 12.02 4.82 -34.73
CA ARG A 9 11.60 5.67 -33.59
C ARG A 9 10.71 6.81 -34.04
N ARG A 10 9.48 6.51 -34.47
CA ARG A 10 8.39 7.49 -34.60
C ARG A 10 7.04 6.84 -34.32
N TYR A 11 6.79 6.49 -33.07
CA TYR A 11 5.42 6.37 -32.57
C TYR A 11 5.37 7.09 -31.22
N CYS A 12 4.35 7.93 -31.05
CA CYS A 12 4.06 8.81 -29.91
C CYS A 12 4.74 10.19 -29.92
N ALA A 13 4.52 10.99 -30.97
CA ALA A 13 4.39 12.43 -30.79
C ALA A 13 2.91 12.71 -30.50
N ALA A 14 2.55 12.78 -29.21
CA ALA A 14 1.21 13.19 -28.81
C ALA A 14 1.01 14.66 -29.19
N ALA A 15 0.00 14.94 -30.01
CA ALA A 15 -0.43 16.30 -30.30
C ALA A 15 -0.88 16.97 -29.00
N ALA A 16 -0.22 18.05 -28.61
CA ALA A 16 -0.58 18.83 -27.44
C ALA A 16 -1.83 19.69 -27.78
N THR A 17 -2.99 19.27 -27.30
CA THR A 17 -4.18 20.12 -27.20
C THR A 17 -4.07 20.97 -25.92
N PRO A 18 -4.23 22.30 -25.97
CA PRO A 18 -4.23 23.13 -24.77
C PRO A 18 -5.66 23.14 -24.21
N THR A 19 -5.96 22.24 -23.28
CA THR A 19 -7.17 22.30 -22.47
C THR A 19 -6.80 22.66 -21.04
N GLY A 20 -7.38 23.76 -20.57
CA GLY A 20 -7.22 24.32 -19.22
C GLY A 20 -7.56 23.29 -18.14
N ASP A 21 -6.52 22.85 -17.47
CA ASP A 21 -6.32 22.82 -16.02
C ASP A 21 -4.93 22.22 -15.89
N ALA A 22 -3.94 23.04 -15.51
CA ALA A 22 -2.60 22.53 -15.30
C ALA A 22 -2.69 21.42 -14.25
N VAL A 23 -2.45 20.17 -14.67
CA VAL A 23 -2.30 19.04 -13.74
C VAL A 23 -1.30 19.49 -12.69
N GLY A 24 -1.78 19.71 -11.47
CA GLY A 24 -0.97 20.26 -10.39
C GLY A 24 0.31 19.43 -10.27
N GLU A 25 1.46 20.11 -10.15
CA GLU A 25 2.75 19.46 -10.04
C GLU A 25 2.69 18.37 -8.95
N PHE A 26 3.20 17.17 -9.25
CA PHE A 26 3.25 16.08 -8.28
C PHE A 26 4.13 16.50 -7.10
N ARG A 27 3.51 17.04 -6.06
CA ARG A 27 4.20 17.39 -4.82
C ARG A 27 4.51 16.12 -4.06
N ARG A 28 5.76 15.65 -4.21
CA ARG A 28 6.29 14.56 -3.41
C ARG A 28 6.15 14.93 -1.94
N ARG A 29 5.34 14.16 -1.21
CA ARG A 29 5.20 14.32 0.25
C ARG A 29 6.48 13.85 0.93
N ILE A 30 6.89 14.58 1.96
CA ILE A 30 8.01 14.17 2.81
C ILE A 30 7.58 12.93 3.60
N ARG A 31 8.37 11.86 3.50
CA ARG A 31 8.11 10.60 4.19
C ARG A 31 8.81 10.58 5.55
N VAL A 32 8.24 9.89 6.53
CA VAL A 32 8.88 9.69 7.83
C VAL A 32 10.25 9.02 7.68
N ALA A 33 10.40 8.11 6.70
CA ALA A 33 11.67 7.48 6.35
C ALA A 33 12.74 8.49 5.88
N GLU A 34 12.35 9.58 5.21
CA GLU A 34 13.30 10.61 4.73
C GLU A 34 13.78 11.51 5.88
N VAL A 35 12.96 11.66 6.91
CA VAL A 35 13.31 12.43 8.11
C VAL A 35 14.13 11.58 9.08
N LYS A 36 13.68 10.36 9.39
CA LYS A 36 14.24 9.54 10.48
C LYS A 36 15.10 8.38 10.01
N GLY A 37 15.22 8.13 8.70
CA GLY A 37 15.97 7.00 8.16
C GLY A 37 17.47 7.20 8.04
N GLY A 38 17.97 8.45 8.13
CA GLY A 38 19.40 8.75 8.11
C GLY A 38 20.12 8.40 9.42
N GLU A 39 21.45 8.39 9.39
CA GLU A 39 22.31 8.15 10.57
C GLU A 39 22.09 9.19 11.69
N ASP A 40 21.76 10.41 11.29
CA ASP A 40 21.44 11.54 12.16
C ASP A 40 20.05 11.42 12.81
N GLN A 41 19.21 10.47 12.36
CA GLN A 41 17.84 10.22 12.80
C GLN A 41 16.95 11.47 12.85
N GLY A 42 17.19 12.42 11.94
CA GLY A 42 16.39 13.63 11.77
C GLY A 42 16.98 14.90 12.38
N ALA A 43 18.19 14.86 12.95
CA ALA A 43 18.83 16.06 13.50
C ALA A 43 19.00 17.19 12.45
N ALA A 44 19.27 16.84 11.19
CA ALA A 44 19.36 17.81 10.08
C ALA A 44 18.02 18.49 9.70
N TRP A 45 16.91 18.02 10.28
CA TRP A 45 15.58 18.58 10.05
C TRP A 45 15.14 19.55 11.14
N VAL A 46 15.87 19.68 12.25
CA VAL A 46 15.51 20.57 13.35
C VAL A 46 15.36 22.01 12.85
N GLY A 47 14.28 22.67 13.26
CA GLY A 47 13.90 24.02 12.85
C GLY A 47 13.13 24.09 11.52
N LYS A 48 12.99 22.98 10.77
CA LYS A 48 12.21 22.96 9.53
C LYS A 48 10.74 22.66 9.81
N GLU A 49 9.88 23.28 9.01
CA GLU A 49 8.45 22.99 8.99
C GLU A 49 8.19 21.73 8.16
N LEU A 50 7.34 20.85 8.68
CA LEU A 50 6.98 19.58 8.05
C LEU A 50 5.48 19.32 8.14
N THR A 51 4.93 18.81 7.04
CA THR A 51 3.59 18.21 6.99
C THR A 51 3.70 16.69 6.94
N VAL A 52 3.25 16.01 7.98
CA VAL A 52 3.21 14.54 8.06
C VAL A 52 1.77 14.07 7.91
N ARG A 53 1.56 13.06 7.05
CA ARG A 53 0.25 12.43 6.85
C ARG A 53 0.39 10.94 7.08
N GLY A 54 -0.46 10.36 7.92
CA GLY A 54 -0.37 8.94 8.25
C GLY A 54 -1.45 8.49 9.21
N TRP A 55 -1.19 7.33 9.84
CA TRP A 55 -2.10 6.73 10.81
C TRP A 55 -1.53 6.83 12.22
N VAL A 56 -2.40 7.13 13.16
CA VAL A 56 -2.07 7.17 14.58
C VAL A 56 -1.80 5.75 15.08
N ARG A 57 -0.61 5.55 15.63
CA ARG A 57 -0.18 4.29 16.26
C ARG A 57 -0.48 4.29 17.75
N THR A 58 -0.24 5.42 18.41
CA THR A 58 -0.58 5.63 19.81
C THR A 58 -0.90 7.09 20.05
N CYS A 59 -1.88 7.36 20.92
CA CYS A 59 -2.16 8.68 21.46
C CYS A 59 -2.02 8.60 22.98
N ARG A 60 -1.33 9.57 23.58
CA ARG A 60 -1.10 9.66 25.03
C ARG A 60 -1.33 11.11 25.46
N ALA A 61 -2.54 11.39 25.93
CA ALA A 61 -2.90 12.69 26.47
C ALA A 61 -2.39 12.83 27.92
N GLN A 62 -1.73 13.94 28.21
CA GLN A 62 -1.42 14.39 29.57
C GLN A 62 -2.10 15.74 29.81
N ARG A 63 -1.99 16.27 31.03
CA ARG A 63 -2.71 17.48 31.45
C ARG A 63 -2.37 18.72 30.61
N THR A 64 -1.13 18.84 30.14
CA THR A 64 -0.63 20.03 29.42
C THR A 64 -0.14 19.72 28.01
N VAL A 65 0.12 18.45 27.69
CA VAL A 65 0.73 18.04 26.43
C VAL A 65 0.12 16.71 26.01
N THR A 66 -0.15 16.57 24.71
CA THR A 66 -0.58 15.30 24.13
C THR A 66 0.45 14.78 23.14
N PHE A 67 0.88 13.53 23.34
CA PHE A 67 1.84 12.84 22.49
C PHE A 67 1.12 11.90 21.53
N VAL A 68 1.24 12.17 20.24
CA VAL A 68 0.66 11.35 19.16
C VAL A 68 1.78 10.75 18.34
N GLU A 69 1.83 9.43 18.22
CA GLU A 69 2.77 8.75 17.32
C GLU A 69 2.09 8.46 15.99
N VAL A 70 2.61 9.04 14.91
CA VAL A 70 2.09 8.88 13.55
C VAL A 70 3.04 8.01 12.72
N ASN A 71 2.48 7.08 11.94
CA ASN A 71 3.23 6.26 10.99
C ASN A 71 2.60 6.34 9.60
N ASP A 72 3.42 6.59 8.58
CA ASP A 72 3.01 6.71 7.17
C ASP A 72 3.29 5.43 6.36
N GLY A 73 3.79 4.37 7.00
CA GLY A 73 4.18 3.10 6.38
C GLY A 73 5.55 3.09 5.70
N SER A 74 6.19 4.24 5.53
CA SER A 74 7.47 4.37 4.81
C SER A 74 8.63 3.67 5.53
N CYS A 75 8.64 3.68 6.86
CA CYS A 75 9.61 2.98 7.69
C CYS A 75 8.96 2.33 8.92
N LEU A 76 9.77 1.63 9.71
CA LEU A 76 9.32 1.06 10.99
C LEU A 76 9.15 2.15 12.08
N SER A 77 9.96 3.20 12.04
CA SER A 77 9.94 4.29 13.00
C SER A 77 8.68 5.14 12.88
N ASN A 78 8.17 5.62 14.02
CA ASN A 78 7.06 6.57 14.08
C ASN A 78 7.60 8.00 14.18
N MET A 79 6.82 8.97 13.70
CA MET A 79 7.01 10.38 14.03
C MET A 79 6.25 10.69 15.33
N GLN A 80 6.95 11.23 16.33
CA GLN A 80 6.31 11.69 17.55
C GLN A 80 5.87 13.14 17.34
N CYS A 81 4.58 13.39 17.48
CA CYS A 81 3.95 14.69 17.37
C CYS A 81 3.55 15.15 18.77
N VAL A 82 3.97 16.35 19.15
CA VAL A 82 3.71 16.97 20.45
C VAL A 82 2.69 18.08 20.24
N LEU A 83 1.51 17.90 20.80
CA LEU A 83 0.40 18.85 20.74
C LEU A 83 0.24 19.55 22.09
N THR A 84 -0.10 20.83 22.05
CA THR A 84 -0.47 21.63 23.22
C THR A 84 -1.88 22.18 23.03
N PRO A 85 -2.56 22.66 24.09
CA PRO A 85 -3.90 23.24 23.97
C PRO A 85 -4.02 24.39 22.96
N GLU A 86 -2.91 25.05 22.64
CA GLU A 86 -2.82 26.14 21.66
C GLU A 86 -2.72 25.64 20.20
N THR A 87 -2.50 24.33 19.97
CA THR A 87 -2.43 23.75 18.63
C THR A 87 -3.76 23.92 17.89
N GLU A 88 -3.72 24.39 16.65
CA GLU A 88 -4.92 24.49 15.80
C GLU A 88 -5.50 23.08 15.57
N GLY A 89 -6.78 22.89 15.92
CA GLY A 89 -7.45 21.59 15.83
C GLY A 89 -7.32 20.72 17.08
N TYR A 90 -6.76 21.23 18.19
CA TYR A 90 -6.68 20.49 19.47
C TYR A 90 -8.03 20.02 20.00
N GLY A 91 -9.13 20.71 19.67
CA GLY A 91 -10.49 20.27 20.04
C GLY A 91 -10.91 18.92 19.47
N GLN A 92 -10.19 18.39 18.47
CA GLN A 92 -10.44 17.07 17.87
C GLN A 92 -9.70 15.93 18.58
N ILE A 93 -9.04 16.19 19.72
CA ILE A 93 -8.14 15.23 20.39
C ILE A 93 -8.82 13.91 20.75
N ASP A 94 -10.11 13.95 21.08
CA ASP A 94 -10.92 12.77 21.43
C ASP A 94 -11.17 11.85 20.23
N SER A 95 -11.14 12.38 19.01
CA SER A 95 -11.22 11.61 17.76
C SER A 95 -9.87 11.01 17.34
N ILE A 96 -8.76 11.39 17.98
CA ILE A 96 -7.38 10.93 17.65
C ILE A 96 -7.09 9.60 18.35
N ASN A 97 -7.73 8.56 17.85
CA ASN A 97 -7.60 7.20 18.35
C ASN A 97 -6.62 6.35 17.54
N THR A 98 -6.24 5.19 18.06
CA THR A 98 -5.38 4.24 17.32
C THR A 98 -6.08 3.82 16.04
N GLY A 99 -5.41 3.98 14.90
CA GLY A 99 -5.98 3.69 13.58
C GLY A 99 -6.55 4.91 12.85
N ALA A 100 -6.75 6.05 13.52
CA ALA A 100 -7.23 7.28 12.89
C ALA A 100 -6.21 7.81 11.88
N SER A 101 -6.68 8.39 10.78
CA SER A 101 -5.83 9.06 9.80
C SER A 101 -5.78 10.56 10.06
N VAL A 102 -4.57 11.10 10.09
CA VAL A 102 -4.31 12.49 10.46
C VAL A 102 -3.36 13.16 9.50
N LEU A 103 -3.52 14.47 9.35
CA LEU A 103 -2.55 15.39 8.79
C LEU A 103 -2.06 16.27 9.93
N VAL A 104 -0.74 16.32 10.09
CA VAL A 104 -0.08 17.07 11.16
C VAL A 104 0.94 18.00 10.53
N GLU A 105 0.85 19.28 10.87
CA GLU A 105 1.79 20.33 10.46
C GLU A 105 2.49 20.86 11.70
N GLY A 106 3.79 21.12 11.57
CA GLY A 106 4.58 21.59 12.70
C GLY A 106 6.05 21.76 12.39
N VAL A 107 6.81 22.17 13.41
CA VAL A 107 8.24 22.40 13.32
C VAL A 107 8.99 21.27 14.03
N VAL A 108 10.01 20.73 13.38
CA VAL A 108 10.86 19.70 13.98
C VAL A 108 11.70 20.31 15.09
N ALA A 109 11.68 19.69 16.26
CA ALA A 109 12.49 20.05 17.40
C ALA A 109 13.32 18.85 17.87
N SER A 110 14.45 19.13 18.51
CA SER A 110 15.18 18.11 19.26
C SER A 110 14.29 17.58 20.39
N SER A 111 14.12 16.26 20.46
CA SER A 111 13.30 15.67 21.50
C SER A 111 14.07 15.64 22.82
N GLN A 112 13.35 15.82 23.92
CA GLN A 112 13.88 15.66 25.27
C GLN A 112 13.89 14.18 25.71
N GLY A 113 13.25 13.29 24.95
CA GLY A 113 13.13 11.88 25.29
C GLY A 113 14.33 11.04 24.85
N VAL A 114 14.73 10.06 25.66
CA VAL A 114 15.89 9.19 25.39
C VAL A 114 15.68 8.28 24.16
N LYS A 115 14.42 7.96 23.82
CA LYS A 115 14.09 6.97 22.78
C LYS A 115 14.04 7.54 21.36
N GLN A 116 14.06 8.86 21.19
CA GLN A 116 13.98 9.51 19.89
C GLN A 116 14.81 10.79 19.88
N LYS A 117 15.53 11.07 18.79
CA LYS A 117 16.35 12.29 18.68
C LYS A 117 15.54 13.53 18.35
N VAL A 118 14.44 13.37 17.61
CA VAL A 118 13.59 14.47 17.15
C VAL A 118 12.10 14.17 17.35
N GLU A 119 11.34 15.24 17.50
CA GLU A 119 9.88 15.26 17.59
C GLU A 119 9.32 16.45 16.82
N LEU A 120 8.04 16.40 16.47
CA LEU A 120 7.35 17.45 15.74
C LEU A 120 6.50 18.27 16.72
N LYS A 121 6.83 19.55 16.93
CA LYS A 121 5.97 20.48 17.67
C LYS A 121 4.85 20.93 16.75
N VAL A 122 3.63 20.51 17.05
CA VAL A 122 2.50 20.64 16.14
C VAL A 122 1.90 22.04 16.21
N SER A 123 1.86 22.72 15.06
CA SER A 123 1.12 23.97 14.89
C SER A 123 -0.35 23.69 14.55
N LYS A 124 -0.60 22.68 13.71
CA LYS A 124 -1.94 22.32 13.24
C LYS A 124 -2.12 20.82 13.10
N ILE A 125 -3.29 20.33 13.50
CA ILE A 125 -3.73 18.95 13.26
C ILE A 125 -5.11 18.91 12.62
N ILE A 126 -5.27 18.01 11.66
CA ILE A 126 -6.55 17.73 11.00
C ILE A 126 -6.79 16.23 11.04
N VAL A 127 -7.92 15.81 11.61
CA VAL A 127 -8.39 14.43 11.50
C VAL A 127 -9.04 14.25 10.13
N ILE A 128 -8.47 13.38 9.30
CA ILE A 128 -9.00 13.09 7.96
C ILE A 128 -10.04 11.97 8.03
N GLY A 129 -9.77 10.97 8.87
CA GLY A 129 -10.62 9.81 9.05
C GLY A 129 -10.56 9.35 10.49
N GLU A 130 -11.71 9.34 11.13
CA GLU A 130 -11.85 8.88 12.49
C GLU A 130 -11.68 7.35 12.57
N SER A 131 -11.34 6.87 13.76
CA SER A 131 -11.26 5.44 14.05
C SER A 131 -11.92 5.19 15.38
N ASP A 132 -13.02 4.45 15.36
CA ASP A 132 -13.70 4.07 16.60
C ASP A 132 -12.87 3.00 17.34
N PRO A 133 -12.48 3.26 18.61
CA PRO A 133 -11.69 2.32 19.41
C PRO A 133 -12.36 0.97 19.64
N THR A 134 -13.70 0.90 19.59
CA THR A 134 -14.45 -0.32 19.90
C THR A 134 -14.51 -1.27 18.70
N SER A 135 -14.66 -0.73 17.49
CA SER A 135 -14.65 -1.51 16.25
C SER A 135 -13.26 -1.78 15.69
N PHE A 136 -12.24 -0.97 16.01
CA PHE A 136 -10.90 -1.16 15.44
C PHE A 136 -10.22 -2.45 15.95
N PRO A 137 -9.96 -3.44 15.07
CA PRO A 137 -9.58 -4.78 15.52
C PRO A 137 -8.12 -4.88 15.97
N ILE A 138 -7.24 -3.99 15.51
CA ILE A 138 -5.81 -4.00 15.83
C ILE A 138 -5.55 -3.09 17.02
N GLN A 139 -5.82 -3.60 18.22
CA GLN A 139 -5.54 -2.87 19.46
C GLN A 139 -4.03 -2.73 19.72
N LYS A 140 -3.67 -1.86 20.68
CA LYS A 140 -2.29 -1.67 21.18
C LYS A 140 -1.82 -2.85 22.06
N LYS A 141 -2.04 -4.07 21.60
CA LYS A 141 -1.59 -5.32 22.22
C LYS A 141 -1.00 -6.22 21.12
N ARG A 142 -0.20 -7.20 21.54
CA ARG A 142 0.37 -8.16 20.59
C ARG A 142 -0.76 -9.01 19.99
N ALA A 143 -1.01 -8.86 18.70
CA ALA A 143 -1.90 -9.74 17.95
C ALA A 143 -1.16 -11.03 17.53
N SER A 144 -1.85 -12.17 17.60
CA SER A 144 -1.35 -13.43 17.02
C SER A 144 -1.34 -13.36 15.50
N ARG A 145 -0.56 -14.23 14.85
CA ARG A 145 -0.51 -14.27 13.38
C ARG A 145 -1.83 -14.79 12.81
N GLU A 146 -2.49 -15.68 13.53
CA GLU A 146 -3.77 -16.31 13.23
C GLU A 146 -4.88 -15.25 13.21
N PHE A 147 -4.95 -14.40 14.25
CA PHE A 147 -5.87 -13.27 14.25
C PHE A 147 -5.58 -12.30 13.09
N LEU A 148 -4.31 -11.99 12.83
CA LEU A 148 -3.96 -11.09 11.73
C LEU A 148 -4.31 -11.66 10.34
N ARG A 149 -4.54 -12.96 10.20
CA ARG A 149 -5.08 -13.56 8.96
C ARG A 149 -6.57 -13.25 8.78
N THR A 150 -7.36 -13.14 9.84
CA THR A 150 -8.79 -12.78 9.75
C THR A 150 -8.99 -11.31 9.35
N VAL A 151 -8.04 -10.44 9.71
CA VAL A 151 -8.01 -9.02 9.33
C VAL A 151 -6.88 -8.69 8.36
N ALA A 152 -6.70 -9.53 7.33
CA ALA A 152 -5.60 -9.42 6.37
C ALA A 152 -5.47 -8.05 5.69
N HIS A 153 -6.59 -7.33 5.50
CA HIS A 153 -6.64 -6.00 4.90
C HIS A 153 -5.98 -4.91 5.78
N LEU A 154 -5.97 -5.06 7.11
CA LEU A 154 -5.31 -4.12 8.05
C LEU A 154 -3.92 -4.58 8.46
N ARG A 155 -3.61 -5.87 8.30
CA ARG A 155 -2.35 -6.49 8.72
C ARG A 155 -1.09 -5.74 8.27
N PRO A 156 -0.96 -5.19 7.04
CA PRO A 156 0.22 -4.42 6.63
C PRO A 156 0.53 -3.19 7.50
N ARG A 157 -0.45 -2.69 8.28
CA ARG A 157 -0.25 -1.57 9.21
C ARG A 157 0.45 -1.98 10.51
N THR A 158 0.66 -3.27 10.74
CA THR A 158 1.44 -3.78 11.89
C THR A 158 2.94 -3.76 11.61
N ASN A 159 3.76 -3.77 12.66
CA ASN A 159 5.22 -3.69 12.53
C ASN A 159 5.80 -4.84 11.69
N THR A 160 5.43 -6.08 12.01
CA THR A 160 5.96 -7.27 11.35
C THR A 160 5.55 -7.33 9.87
N PHE A 161 4.26 -7.20 9.58
CA PHE A 161 3.79 -7.33 8.19
C PHE A 161 4.08 -6.09 7.34
N GLY A 162 4.18 -4.90 7.94
CA GLY A 162 4.70 -3.73 7.26
C GLY A 162 6.17 -3.90 6.87
N ALA A 163 7.00 -4.51 7.73
CA ALA A 163 8.38 -4.86 7.39
C ALA A 163 8.45 -5.91 6.26
N VAL A 164 7.65 -6.98 6.35
CA VAL A 164 7.57 -8.00 5.29
C VAL A 164 7.16 -7.39 3.95
N ALA A 165 6.17 -6.50 3.93
CA ALA A 165 5.72 -5.83 2.72
C ALA A 165 6.84 -4.98 2.09
N ARG A 166 7.58 -4.20 2.89
CA ARG A 166 8.72 -3.40 2.40
C ARG A 166 9.86 -4.26 1.87
N VAL A 167 10.21 -5.34 2.58
CA VAL A 167 11.25 -6.29 2.12
C VAL A 167 10.82 -6.96 0.81
N ARG A 168 9.58 -7.43 0.72
CA ARG A 168 9.04 -8.02 -0.51
C ARG A 168 9.11 -7.05 -1.69
N ASN A 169 8.77 -5.77 -1.46
CA ASN A 169 8.88 -4.74 -2.48
C ASN A 169 10.34 -4.53 -2.93
N ALA A 170 11.28 -4.43 -1.98
CA ALA A 170 12.70 -4.27 -2.30
C ALA A 170 13.26 -5.46 -3.09
N LEU A 171 12.88 -6.69 -2.72
CA LEU A 171 13.28 -7.90 -3.45
C LEU A 171 12.71 -7.92 -4.86
N ALA A 172 11.41 -7.64 -5.03
CA ALA A 172 10.80 -7.58 -6.36
C ALA A 172 11.50 -6.54 -7.26
N TYR A 173 11.75 -5.34 -6.72
CA TYR A 173 12.49 -4.30 -7.44
C TYR A 173 13.90 -4.76 -7.83
N ALA A 174 14.65 -5.34 -6.89
CA ALA A 174 16.01 -5.81 -7.15
C ALA A 174 16.05 -6.91 -8.22
N THR A 175 15.12 -7.86 -8.19
CA THR A 175 14.99 -8.91 -9.21
C THR A 175 14.74 -8.32 -10.59
N HIS A 176 13.74 -7.44 -10.71
CA HIS A 176 13.46 -6.81 -12.00
C HIS A 176 14.62 -5.96 -12.50
N LYS A 177 15.27 -5.19 -11.61
CA LYS A 177 16.43 -4.37 -11.95
C LYS A 177 17.57 -5.23 -12.50
N PHE A 178 17.92 -6.33 -11.83
CA PHE A 178 18.98 -7.24 -12.26
C PHE A 178 18.78 -7.77 -13.68
N PHE A 179 17.58 -8.25 -13.99
CA PHE A 179 17.27 -8.78 -15.32
C PHE A 179 17.25 -7.68 -16.40
N GLN A 180 16.70 -6.51 -16.09
CA GLN A 180 16.70 -5.36 -17.01
C GLN A 180 18.12 -4.90 -17.33
N ASP A 181 18.98 -4.74 -16.32
CA ASP A 181 20.37 -4.33 -16.49
C ASP A 181 21.18 -5.36 -17.31
N SER A 182 20.77 -6.62 -17.28
CA SER A 182 21.39 -7.72 -18.03
C SER A 182 20.81 -7.90 -19.44
N GLY A 183 19.91 -7.01 -19.88
CA GLY A 183 19.32 -7.02 -21.22
C GLY A 183 18.14 -7.98 -21.41
N PHE A 184 17.59 -8.55 -20.34
CA PHE A 184 16.39 -9.39 -20.42
C PHE A 184 15.14 -8.53 -20.58
N ILE A 185 14.15 -9.07 -21.31
CA ILE A 185 12.85 -8.45 -21.50
C ILE A 185 11.84 -9.16 -20.60
N TRP A 186 11.10 -8.40 -19.80
CA TRP A 186 10.03 -8.95 -18.99
C TRP A 186 8.80 -9.24 -19.86
N VAL A 187 8.40 -10.51 -19.93
CA VAL A 187 7.21 -10.98 -20.63
C VAL A 187 6.22 -11.52 -19.60
N SER A 188 5.00 -10.98 -19.60
CA SER A 188 3.91 -11.49 -18.75
C SER A 188 3.26 -12.71 -19.41
N SER A 189 3.52 -13.91 -18.87
CA SER A 189 2.93 -15.15 -19.35
C SER A 189 1.44 -15.27 -18.97
N PRO A 190 0.62 -16.02 -19.74
CA PRO A 190 -0.77 -16.28 -19.37
C PRO A 190 -0.86 -17.09 -18.07
N ILE A 191 -1.82 -16.74 -17.21
CA ILE A 191 -2.09 -17.43 -15.94
C ILE A 191 -3.08 -18.59 -16.14
N ILE A 192 -4.12 -18.38 -16.96
CA ILE A 192 -5.07 -19.43 -17.33
C ILE A 192 -4.44 -20.24 -18.48
N THR A 193 -4.26 -21.54 -18.26
CA THR A 193 -3.66 -22.46 -19.22
C THR A 193 -4.53 -23.71 -19.36
N ALA A 194 -4.51 -24.32 -20.55
CA ALA A 194 -5.15 -25.60 -20.82
C ALA A 194 -4.21 -26.81 -20.54
N SER A 195 -2.96 -26.55 -20.17
CA SER A 195 -1.93 -27.57 -20.01
C SER A 195 -1.48 -27.69 -18.56
N ASP A 196 -1.26 -28.94 -18.12
CA ASP A 196 -0.55 -29.24 -16.88
C ASP A 196 0.96 -29.28 -17.12
N CYS A 197 1.64 -28.26 -16.62
CA CYS A 197 3.08 -28.06 -16.83
C CYS A 197 3.95 -28.78 -15.79
N GLU A 198 3.40 -29.19 -14.64
CA GLU A 198 4.17 -29.82 -13.56
C GLU A 198 3.71 -31.26 -13.26
N GLY A 199 2.52 -31.67 -13.71
CA GLY A 199 2.03 -33.05 -13.60
C GLY A 199 1.68 -33.48 -12.18
N ALA A 200 1.63 -32.53 -11.24
CA ALA A 200 1.33 -32.79 -9.83
C ALA A 200 -0.18 -32.89 -9.53
N GLY A 201 -1.05 -32.68 -10.53
CA GLY A 201 -2.49 -32.96 -10.44
C GLY A 201 -3.33 -32.01 -9.56
N GLU A 202 -2.72 -31.11 -8.80
CA GLU A 202 -3.41 -30.13 -7.95
C GLU A 202 -3.73 -28.82 -8.71
N GLN A 203 -4.44 -28.92 -9.83
CA GLN A 203 -4.82 -27.75 -10.64
C GLN A 203 -6.16 -27.14 -10.22
N PHE A 204 -6.25 -25.81 -10.23
CA PHE A 204 -7.52 -25.11 -10.11
C PHE A 204 -8.22 -25.05 -11.46
N TYR A 205 -9.44 -25.57 -11.53
CA TYR A 205 -10.29 -25.47 -12.71
C TYR A 205 -11.02 -24.13 -12.75
N VAL A 206 -10.96 -23.46 -13.91
CA VAL A 206 -11.68 -22.21 -14.18
C VAL A 206 -12.70 -22.48 -15.28
N THR A 207 -13.98 -22.15 -15.03
CA THR A 207 -15.06 -22.34 -16.00
C THR A 207 -15.95 -21.11 -16.08
N THR A 208 -16.47 -20.84 -17.28
CA THR A 208 -17.45 -19.78 -17.57
C THR A 208 -18.85 -20.34 -17.81
N LEU A 209 -19.05 -21.65 -17.61
CA LEU A 209 -20.37 -22.28 -17.72
C LEU A 209 -21.24 -21.81 -16.54
N LEU A 210 -22.00 -20.73 -16.76
CA LEU A 210 -23.04 -20.24 -15.85
C LEU A 210 -24.36 -20.94 -16.22
N SER A 211 -24.96 -21.66 -15.27
CA SER A 211 -26.27 -22.28 -15.46
C SER A 211 -27.39 -21.23 -15.51
N ASN A 212 -28.19 -21.22 -16.58
CA ASN A 212 -29.44 -20.45 -16.68
C ASN A 212 -30.54 -21.07 -15.80
N SER A 213 -30.34 -21.10 -14.49
CA SER A 213 -31.39 -21.50 -13.54
C SER A 213 -31.42 -20.47 -12.43
N ALA A 214 -32.37 -19.55 -12.56
CA ALA A 214 -32.72 -18.59 -11.53
C ALA A 214 -33.35 -19.33 -10.34
N GLU A 215 -32.53 -20.00 -9.52
CA GLU A 215 -32.89 -20.53 -8.20
C GLU A 215 -31.64 -21.16 -7.55
N GLY A 216 -30.87 -20.35 -6.81
CA GLY A 216 -30.18 -20.72 -5.56
C GLY A 216 -29.26 -21.95 -5.44
N GLY A 217 -28.91 -22.68 -6.50
CA GLY A 217 -28.08 -23.88 -6.41
C GLY A 217 -27.05 -24.00 -7.55
N CYS A 218 -25.79 -24.27 -7.20
CA CYS A 218 -24.75 -24.63 -8.18
C CYS A 218 -25.00 -26.07 -8.65
N LEU A 219 -25.39 -26.25 -9.93
CA LEU A 219 -25.66 -27.56 -10.54
C LEU A 219 -24.63 -27.91 -11.64
N VAL A 220 -23.34 -27.67 -11.40
CA VAL A 220 -22.28 -28.39 -12.15
C VAL A 220 -21.80 -29.52 -11.25
N ASN A 221 -22.48 -30.67 -11.29
CA ASN A 221 -22.11 -31.84 -10.48
C ASN A 221 -20.78 -32.46 -10.92
N SER A 222 -20.33 -32.19 -12.15
CA SER A 222 -19.05 -32.65 -12.69
C SER A 222 -18.67 -31.84 -13.94
N ILE A 223 -17.36 -31.72 -14.17
CA ILE A 223 -16.80 -31.15 -15.40
C ILE A 223 -17.25 -32.01 -16.59
N PRO A 224 -17.82 -31.44 -17.68
CA PRO A 224 -18.18 -32.20 -18.87
C PRO A 224 -17.00 -33.05 -19.34
N SER A 225 -17.22 -34.35 -19.49
CA SER A 225 -16.18 -35.32 -19.86
C SER A 225 -16.62 -36.13 -21.06
N LYS A 226 -15.71 -36.31 -22.01
CA LYS A 226 -15.84 -37.16 -23.18
C LYS A 226 -14.61 -38.07 -23.23
N ASP A 227 -14.84 -39.38 -23.30
CA ASP A 227 -13.78 -40.40 -23.35
C ASP A 227 -12.77 -40.32 -22.18
N GLY A 228 -13.26 -39.99 -20.98
CA GLY A 228 -12.42 -39.89 -19.78
C GLY A 228 -11.53 -38.64 -19.72
N ARG A 229 -11.70 -37.70 -20.66
CA ARG A 229 -11.04 -36.39 -20.66
C ARG A 229 -12.06 -35.27 -20.64
N VAL A 230 -11.68 -34.11 -20.11
CA VAL A 230 -12.53 -32.91 -20.12
C VAL A 230 -12.93 -32.56 -21.56
N ASP A 231 -14.23 -32.42 -21.79
CA ASP A 231 -14.79 -32.05 -23.08
C ASP A 231 -14.75 -30.53 -23.27
N TRP A 232 -13.73 -30.07 -23.99
CA TRP A 232 -13.54 -28.66 -24.32
C TRP A 232 -14.45 -28.15 -25.46
N SER A 233 -15.21 -29.04 -26.12
CA SER A 233 -16.09 -28.67 -27.25
C SER A 233 -17.37 -27.96 -26.80
N GLN A 234 -17.83 -28.24 -25.58
CA GLN A 234 -18.84 -27.44 -24.91
C GLN A 234 -18.17 -26.15 -24.41
N ARG A 235 -18.15 -25.12 -25.27
CA ARG A 235 -17.44 -23.86 -25.05
C ARG A 235 -17.52 -23.36 -23.60
N ILE A 236 -16.36 -23.37 -22.93
CA ILE A 236 -15.95 -22.41 -21.89
C ILE A 236 -15.53 -21.09 -22.58
N SER A 237 -16.33 -20.64 -23.55
CA SER A 237 -16.08 -19.40 -24.29
C SER A 237 -17.40 -18.82 -24.79
N SER A 238 -17.98 -17.95 -23.99
CA SER A 238 -18.89 -16.91 -24.46
C SER A 238 -18.60 -15.59 -23.74
N ALA A 239 -17.32 -15.21 -23.66
CA ALA A 239 -17.04 -13.80 -23.83
C ALA A 239 -17.28 -13.52 -25.31
N ASN A 240 -18.44 -12.93 -25.62
CA ASN A 240 -18.66 -12.24 -26.87
C ASN A 240 -17.38 -11.47 -27.22
N GLN A 241 -16.84 -11.73 -28.41
CA GLN A 241 -15.95 -10.82 -29.07
C GLN A 241 -16.68 -9.48 -29.24
N HIS A 242 -16.47 -8.59 -28.28
CA HIS A 242 -16.41 -7.15 -28.50
C HIS A 242 -15.20 -6.65 -27.75
N PHE A 243 -14.05 -6.79 -28.41
CA PHE A 243 -13.01 -5.76 -28.41
C PHE A 243 -13.14 -5.02 -29.74
#